data_AF-A0A0H3GYG7-F1
#
_entry.id   AF-A0A0H3GYG7-F1
#
_cell.length_a   1.000
_cell.length_b   1.000
_cell.length_c   1.000
_cell.angle_alpha   90.00
_cell.angle_beta   90.00
_cell.angle_gamma   90.00
#
_symmetry.space_group_name_H-M   'P 1'
#
loop_
_entity.id
_entity.type
_entity.pdbx_description
1 polymer ?
#
loop_
_entity_poly.entity_id
_entity_poly.type
_entity_poly.pdbx_seq_one_letter_code
_entity_poly.pdbx_strand_id
1 'polypeptide(L)'
;MPSILARLSVCIILSLFMVSCSGSFDKTIDYQDAKQMPGYGYIVMDFRLANEMAYGNGYIPGKTNYTISYKNKGDIFFVDIQHADFRNRILKAYIPYMKGYTLIGIGRSYWYPFFRCDKCDNEPQLKFLYINIVKSVDEAWCSETTYKNLRSFNAMDGCSQMVGVEESRKVTGDVLITPELKSDFQGMFTPYLKPGR
;
A
#
# COMPACT_ATOMS: atom_id res chain seq x y z
N MET A 1 41.92 -42.69 -2.18
CA MET A 1 41.16 -41.57 -2.77
C MET A 1 39.96 -41.09 -1.91
N PRO A 2 40.05 -40.83 -0.57
CA PRO A 2 38.90 -40.36 0.21
C PRO A 2 38.88 -38.86 0.51
N SER A 3 39.80 -38.04 -0.01
CA SER A 3 39.91 -36.62 0.38
C SER A 3 39.01 -35.65 -0.39
N ILE A 4 38.39 -36.08 -1.50
CA ILE A 4 37.56 -35.18 -2.34
C ILE A 4 36.09 -35.20 -1.89
N LEU A 5 35.57 -36.34 -1.45
CA LEU A 5 34.18 -36.46 -0.97
C LEU A 5 33.91 -35.64 0.29
N ALA A 6 34.88 -35.57 1.22
CA ALA A 6 34.73 -34.78 2.44
C ALA A 6 34.67 -33.26 2.17
N ARG A 7 35.27 -32.76 1.08
CA ARG A 7 35.23 -31.33 0.75
C ARG A 7 33.91 -30.91 0.11
N LEU A 8 33.24 -31.81 -0.60
CA LEU A 8 31.91 -31.52 -1.18
C LEU A 8 30.81 -31.46 -0.11
N SER A 9 30.92 -32.23 0.97
CA SER A 9 29.95 -32.16 2.08
C SER A 9 29.97 -30.83 2.83
N VAL A 10 31.11 -30.12 2.86
CA VAL A 10 31.20 -28.82 3.54
C VAL A 10 30.51 -27.71 2.74
N CYS A 11 30.47 -27.80 1.40
CA CYS A 11 29.80 -26.79 0.58
C CYS A 11 28.27 -26.88 0.64
N ILE A 12 27.69 -28.04 0.96
CA ILE A 12 26.22 -28.21 1.02
C ILE A 12 25.64 -27.70 2.34
N ILE A 13 26.41 -27.68 3.43
CA ILE A 13 25.90 -27.20 4.73
C ILE A 13 25.92 -25.67 4.81
N LEU A 14 26.79 -24.98 4.06
CA LEU A 14 26.87 -23.52 4.10
C LEU A 14 25.75 -22.81 3.33
N SER A 15 25.09 -23.49 2.38
CA SER A 15 23.95 -22.91 1.64
C SER A 15 22.63 -22.93 2.41
N LEU A 16 22.52 -23.71 3.50
CA LEU A 16 21.32 -23.71 4.35
C LEU A 16 21.19 -22.47 5.23
N PHE A 17 22.24 -21.66 5.40
CA PHE A 17 22.21 -20.47 6.27
C PHE A 17 21.97 -19.14 5.53
N MET A 18 21.79 -19.13 4.20
CA MET A 18 21.57 -17.89 3.44
C MET A 18 20.11 -17.63 3.05
N VAL A 19 19.16 -18.38 3.59
CA VAL A 19 17.75 -17.96 3.57
C VAL A 19 17.51 -17.10 4.80
N SER A 20 18.16 -15.93 4.85
CA SER A 20 17.61 -14.80 5.58
C SER A 20 16.43 -14.28 4.77
N CYS A 21 15.35 -15.06 4.74
CA CYS A 21 14.05 -14.49 4.41
C CYS A 21 13.84 -13.38 5.44
N SER A 22 13.96 -12.13 5.02
CA SER A 22 13.28 -11.03 5.69
C SER A 22 11.81 -11.45 5.76
N GLY A 23 11.43 -12.03 6.91
CA GLY A 23 10.10 -12.57 7.09
C GLY A 23 9.13 -11.41 7.03
N SER A 24 8.39 -11.29 5.93
CA SER A 24 7.13 -10.56 5.99
C SER A 24 6.24 -11.33 6.95
N PHE A 25 6.01 -10.74 8.12
CA PHE A 25 4.99 -11.24 9.03
C PHE A 25 3.70 -10.51 8.69
N ASP A 26 2.62 -11.26 8.53
CA ASP A 26 1.32 -10.71 8.21
C ASP A 26 0.41 -10.88 9.42
N LYS A 27 -0.38 -9.83 9.71
CA LYS A 27 -1.43 -9.88 10.73
C LYS A 27 -2.76 -9.46 10.12
N THR A 28 -3.78 -10.27 10.34
CA THR A 28 -5.14 -9.92 9.95
C THR A 28 -5.91 -9.35 11.14
N ILE A 29 -6.65 -8.26 10.93
CA ILE A 29 -7.51 -7.62 11.93
C ILE A 29 -8.86 -7.29 11.28
N ASP A 30 -9.97 -7.50 11.99
CA ASP A 30 -11.27 -7.02 11.51
C ASP A 30 -11.36 -5.49 11.63
N TYR A 31 -12.03 -4.86 10.67
CA TYR A 31 -12.21 -3.41 10.67
C TYR A 31 -12.87 -2.85 11.95
N GLN A 32 -13.81 -3.57 12.56
CA GLN A 32 -14.44 -3.08 13.79
C GLN A 32 -13.47 -3.08 14.97
N ASP A 33 -12.54 -4.03 15.02
CA ASP A 33 -11.47 -4.06 16.02
C ASP A 33 -10.47 -2.95 15.74
N ALA A 34 -10.06 -2.78 14.48
CA ALA A 34 -9.11 -1.74 14.07
C ALA A 34 -9.57 -0.32 14.46
N LYS A 35 -10.89 -0.07 14.42
CA LYS A 35 -11.51 1.19 14.87
C LYS A 35 -11.36 1.46 16.37
N GLN A 36 -11.31 0.41 17.19
CA GLN A 36 -11.27 0.50 18.65
C GLN A 36 -9.84 0.50 19.19
N MET A 37 -8.88 0.01 18.40
CA MET A 37 -7.48 0.00 18.77
C MET A 37 -6.91 1.43 18.91
N PRO A 38 -6.00 1.67 19.88
CA PRO A 38 -5.18 2.87 19.87
C PRO A 38 -4.42 2.95 18.53
N GLY A 39 -4.55 4.08 17.84
CA GLY A 39 -4.03 4.23 16.48
C GLY A 39 -3.44 5.60 16.20
N TYR A 40 -2.88 5.72 15.00
CA TYR A 40 -2.39 6.98 14.45
C TYR A 40 -3.52 7.92 14.03
N GLY A 41 -4.72 7.38 13.79
CA GLY A 41 -5.85 8.07 13.18
C GLY A 41 -6.39 7.24 12.02
N TYR A 42 -6.77 7.90 10.94
CA TYR A 42 -7.23 7.23 9.72
C TYR A 42 -6.85 8.01 8.46
N ILE A 43 -6.94 7.34 7.31
CA ILE A 43 -6.92 8.00 6.00
C ILE A 43 -8.26 7.76 5.32
N VAL A 44 -8.89 8.83 4.84
CA VAL A 44 -10.05 8.71 3.94
C VAL A 44 -9.55 8.52 2.53
N MET A 45 -9.99 7.45 1.87
CA MET A 45 -9.82 7.22 0.43
C MET A 45 -11.20 7.32 -0.23
N ASP A 46 -11.41 8.39 -0.97
CA ASP A 46 -12.66 8.71 -1.65
C ASP A 46 -12.54 8.41 -3.14
N PHE A 47 -13.23 7.35 -3.57
CA PHE A 47 -13.26 6.89 -4.94
C PHE A 47 -14.51 7.37 -5.68
N ARG A 48 -15.30 8.33 -5.17
CA ARG A 48 -16.52 8.79 -5.86
C ARG A 48 -16.25 9.37 -7.24
N LEU A 49 -15.07 9.98 -7.43
CA LEU A 49 -14.61 10.54 -8.70
C LEU A 49 -13.73 9.55 -9.52
N ALA A 50 -13.52 8.34 -9.01
CA ALA A 50 -12.82 7.30 -9.75
C ALA A 50 -13.78 6.68 -10.78
N ASN A 51 -13.23 6.15 -11.87
CA ASN A 51 -14.00 5.36 -12.83
C ASN A 51 -14.55 4.10 -12.16
N GLU A 52 -15.53 3.44 -12.79
CA GLU A 52 -16.22 2.28 -12.22
C GLU A 52 -15.23 1.17 -11.81
N MET A 53 -15.37 0.69 -10.58
CA MET A 53 -14.50 -0.34 -10.02
C MET A 53 -15.35 -1.58 -9.76
N ALA A 54 -14.91 -2.73 -10.24
CA ALA A 54 -15.47 -4.00 -9.86
C ALA A 54 -14.88 -4.41 -8.52
N TYR A 55 -15.76 -4.82 -7.62
CA TYR A 55 -15.36 -5.61 -6.47
C TYR A 55 -15.23 -7.04 -7.00
N GLY A 56 -14.06 -7.65 -6.84
CA GLY A 56 -13.80 -8.97 -7.40
C GLY A 56 -14.76 -10.04 -6.88
N ASN A 57 -14.62 -11.26 -7.39
CA ASN A 57 -15.37 -12.41 -6.89
C ASN A 57 -15.07 -12.63 -5.40
N GLY A 58 -16.11 -12.75 -4.56
CA GLY A 58 -15.98 -13.03 -3.12
C GLY A 58 -16.03 -11.81 -2.19
N TYR A 59 -16.23 -10.59 -2.69
CA TYR A 59 -16.39 -9.41 -1.84
C TYR A 59 -17.80 -9.29 -1.28
N ILE A 60 -17.89 -8.97 0.03
CA ILE A 60 -19.14 -8.64 0.70
C ILE A 60 -19.60 -7.26 0.21
N PRO A 61 -20.85 -7.09 -0.26
CA PRO A 61 -21.36 -5.79 -0.71
C PRO A 61 -21.15 -4.68 0.33
N GLY A 62 -20.62 -3.55 -0.11
CA GLY A 62 -20.32 -2.41 0.77
C GLY A 62 -19.14 -2.63 1.72
N LYS A 63 -18.33 -3.68 1.50
CA LYS A 63 -17.10 -3.97 2.25
C LYS A 63 -15.89 -4.05 1.34
N THR A 64 -14.72 -3.78 1.91
CA THR A 64 -13.43 -3.95 1.24
C THR A 64 -12.34 -4.31 2.26
N ASN A 65 -11.12 -4.53 1.76
CA ASN A 65 -9.95 -4.73 2.59
C ASN A 65 -8.91 -3.66 2.26
N TYR A 66 -7.99 -3.42 3.18
CA TYR A 66 -6.80 -2.61 2.93
C TYR A 66 -5.65 -3.12 3.78
N THR A 67 -4.43 -2.86 3.32
CA THR A 67 -3.21 -3.32 3.96
C THR A 67 -2.45 -2.12 4.50
N ILE A 68 -1.93 -2.24 5.71
CA ILE A 68 -1.06 -1.25 6.32
C ILE A 68 0.35 -1.83 6.41
N SER A 69 1.33 -1.08 5.94
CA SER A 69 2.73 -1.47 5.95
C SER A 69 3.46 -0.77 7.08
N TYR A 70 4.22 -1.54 7.85
CA TYR A 70 5.09 -1.05 8.91
C TYR A 70 6.53 -1.56 8.73
N LYS A 71 7.49 -0.88 9.34
CA LYS A 71 8.91 -1.26 9.33
C LYS A 71 9.52 -1.25 10.72
N ASN A 72 10.37 -2.24 11.02
CA ASN A 72 11.22 -2.28 12.21
C ASN A 72 12.54 -3.00 11.89
N LYS A 73 13.69 -2.38 12.18
CA LYS A 73 15.04 -2.98 12.01
C LYS A 73 15.33 -3.68 10.68
N GLY A 74 14.66 -3.29 9.59
CA GLY A 74 14.84 -3.88 8.26
C GLY A 74 13.69 -4.81 7.83
N ASP A 75 12.91 -5.31 8.78
CA ASP A 75 11.74 -6.14 8.51
C ASP A 75 10.53 -5.27 8.17
N ILE A 76 9.75 -5.73 7.19
CA ILE A 76 8.46 -5.17 6.84
C ILE A 76 7.38 -6.07 7.41
N PHE A 77 6.41 -5.45 8.06
CA PHE A 77 5.28 -6.10 8.69
C PHE A 77 3.99 -5.55 8.09
N PHE A 78 3.14 -6.43 7.57
CA PHE A 78 1.88 -6.04 6.94
C PHE A 78 0.71 -6.36 7.87
N VAL A 79 -0.24 -5.43 7.94
CA VAL A 79 -1.50 -5.62 8.65
C VAL A 79 -2.64 -5.52 7.65
N ASP A 80 -3.30 -6.63 7.39
CA ASP A 80 -4.48 -6.69 6.54
C ASP A 80 -5.74 -6.42 7.38
N ILE A 81 -6.41 -5.33 7.06
CA ILE A 81 -7.69 -4.97 7.66
C ILE A 81 -8.81 -5.51 6.80
N GLN A 82 -9.61 -6.42 7.36
CA GLN A 82 -10.70 -7.09 6.66
C GLN A 82 -12.06 -6.46 6.96
N HIS A 83 -12.99 -6.62 6.01
CA HIS A 83 -14.40 -6.21 6.15
C HIS A 83 -14.60 -4.71 6.46
N ALA A 84 -13.69 -3.88 5.95
CA ALA A 84 -13.76 -2.44 6.08
C ALA A 84 -14.98 -1.86 5.39
N ASP A 85 -15.67 -0.95 6.08
CA ASP A 85 -16.85 -0.27 5.51
C ASP A 85 -16.44 0.51 4.26
N PHE A 86 -17.08 0.20 3.13
CA PHE A 86 -16.85 0.83 1.84
C PHE A 86 -18.17 1.24 1.18
N ARG A 87 -18.91 2.09 1.89
CA ARG A 87 -20.21 2.61 1.42
C ARG A 87 -19.99 3.87 0.60
N ASN A 88 -20.78 4.06 -0.45
CA ASN A 88 -20.67 5.20 -1.37
C ASN A 88 -19.25 5.40 -1.94
N ARG A 89 -18.48 4.31 -2.07
CA ARG A 89 -17.10 4.30 -2.57
C ARG A 89 -16.11 5.10 -1.70
N ILE A 90 -16.40 5.25 -0.42
CA ILE A 90 -15.51 5.90 0.55
C ILE A 90 -14.99 4.85 1.53
N LEU A 91 -13.67 4.75 1.65
CA LEU A 91 -13.00 3.96 2.67
C LEU A 91 -12.42 4.90 3.73
N LYS A 92 -12.74 4.65 5.00
CA LYS A 92 -12.07 5.28 6.13
C LYS A 92 -11.08 4.27 6.73
N ALA A 93 -9.84 4.27 6.26
CA ALA A 93 -8.83 3.31 6.67
C ALA A 93 -8.23 3.70 8.03
N TYR A 94 -8.72 3.09 9.12
CA TYR A 94 -8.17 3.26 10.47
C TYR A 94 -6.82 2.55 10.61
N ILE A 95 -5.89 3.17 11.33
CA ILE A 95 -4.51 2.71 11.38
C ILE A 95 -4.11 2.46 12.83
N PRO A 96 -4.15 1.19 13.29
CA PRO A 96 -3.71 0.82 14.63
C PRO A 96 -2.24 1.16 14.88
N TYR A 97 -1.89 1.44 16.13
CA TYR A 97 -0.51 1.66 16.52
C TYR A 97 0.16 0.32 16.80
N MET A 98 1.25 0.02 16.09
CA MET A 98 2.03 -1.20 16.29
C MET A 98 3.31 -0.87 17.05
N LYS A 99 3.36 -1.25 18.33
CA LYS A 99 4.48 -0.91 19.24
C LYS A 99 5.82 -1.41 18.68
N GLY A 100 6.78 -0.49 18.56
CA GLY A 100 8.12 -0.78 18.04
C GLY A 100 8.22 -0.76 16.51
N TYR A 101 7.12 -0.50 15.81
CA TYR A 101 7.11 -0.43 14.35
C TYR A 101 6.76 0.99 13.87
N THR A 102 7.43 1.42 12.80
CA THR A 102 7.15 2.69 12.13
C THR A 102 6.15 2.45 11.01
N LEU A 103 5.07 3.24 10.97
CA LEU A 103 4.12 3.25 9.85
C LEU A 103 4.80 3.78 8.59
N ILE A 104 4.74 3.04 7.48
CA ILE A 104 5.40 3.42 6.22
C ILE A 104 4.45 3.53 5.01
N GLY A 105 3.22 3.02 5.11
CA GLY A 105 2.25 3.22 4.04
C GLY A 105 0.96 2.44 4.24
N ILE A 106 -0.03 2.77 3.42
CA ILE A 106 -1.32 2.08 3.35
C ILE A 106 -1.63 1.80 1.89
N GLY A 107 -2.11 0.59 1.61
CA GLY A 107 -2.45 0.13 0.28
C GLY A 107 -3.87 -0.44 0.20
N ARG A 108 -4.50 -0.30 -0.97
CA ARG A 108 -5.73 -1.03 -1.30
C ARG A 108 -5.63 -1.54 -2.74
N SER A 109 -5.97 -2.81 -2.92
CA SER A 109 -6.14 -3.40 -4.24
C SER A 109 -7.61 -3.34 -4.69
N TYR A 110 -7.84 -3.27 -6.00
CA TYR A 110 -9.17 -3.24 -6.60
C TYR A 110 -9.13 -3.59 -8.08
N TRP A 111 -10.25 -4.07 -8.61
CA TRP A 111 -10.37 -4.44 -10.01
C TRP A 111 -11.07 -3.32 -10.80
N TYR A 112 -10.53 -2.97 -11.96
CA TYR A 112 -11.29 -2.25 -12.98
C TYR A 112 -11.94 -3.27 -13.91
N PRO A 113 -13.26 -3.28 -14.10
CA PRO A 113 -13.94 -4.32 -14.89
C PRO A 113 -13.65 -4.22 -16.38
N PHE A 114 -13.39 -3.00 -16.88
CA PHE A 114 -13.22 -2.74 -18.30
C PHE A 114 -12.07 -1.77 -18.52
N PHE A 115 -10.87 -2.30 -18.73
CA PHE A 115 -9.82 -1.52 -19.38
C PHE A 115 -10.04 -1.63 -20.89
N ARG A 116 -10.93 -0.77 -21.44
CA ARG A 116 -11.06 -0.64 -22.89
C ARG A 116 -9.80 0.04 -23.42
N CYS A 117 -8.87 -0.78 -23.90
CA CYS A 117 -7.75 -0.32 -24.71
C CYS A 117 -7.78 -1.08 -26.02
N ASP A 118 -7.25 -0.49 -27.09
CA ASP A 118 -7.29 -1.07 -28.44
C ASP A 118 -6.71 -2.49 -28.55
N LYS A 119 -5.93 -2.92 -27.56
CA LYS A 119 -5.26 -4.23 -27.50
C LYS A 119 -5.59 -5.07 -26.27
N CYS A 120 -6.54 -4.64 -25.45
CA CYS A 120 -6.87 -5.29 -24.19
C CYS A 120 -8.22 -5.97 -24.36
N ASP A 121 -8.31 -7.28 -24.13
CA ASP A 121 -9.52 -8.10 -24.29
C ASP A 121 -10.64 -7.81 -23.26
N ASN A 122 -10.75 -6.56 -22.80
CA ASN A 122 -11.67 -6.12 -21.76
C ASN A 122 -11.54 -6.93 -20.44
N GLU A 123 -10.40 -7.56 -20.21
CA GLU A 123 -10.15 -8.30 -18.98
C GLU A 123 -10.05 -7.34 -17.79
N PRO A 124 -10.67 -7.68 -16.64
CA PRO A 124 -10.52 -6.89 -15.44
C PRO A 124 -9.06 -6.72 -15.05
N GLN A 125 -8.65 -5.51 -14.72
CA GLN A 125 -7.28 -5.22 -14.31
C GLN A 125 -7.20 -5.00 -12.80
N LEU A 126 -6.36 -5.78 -12.11
CA LEU A 126 -6.04 -5.56 -10.70
C LEU A 126 -5.12 -4.34 -10.61
N LYS A 127 -5.58 -3.31 -9.91
CA LYS A 127 -4.83 -2.11 -9.58
C LYS A 127 -4.61 -2.02 -8.08
N PHE A 128 -3.60 -1.24 -7.74
CA PHE A 128 -3.24 -0.95 -6.37
C PHE A 128 -3.11 0.55 -6.19
N LEU A 129 -3.77 1.06 -5.17
CA LEU A 129 -3.57 2.40 -4.66
C LEU A 129 -2.66 2.29 -3.44
N TYR A 130 -1.46 2.87 -3.51
CA TYR A 130 -0.52 2.92 -2.41
C TYR A 130 -0.28 4.37 -2.00
N ILE A 131 -0.43 4.65 -0.71
CA ILE A 131 -0.08 5.92 -0.09
C ILE A 131 1.09 5.64 0.83
N ASN A 132 2.27 6.08 0.41
CA ASN A 132 3.51 5.93 1.17
C ASN A 132 3.66 7.07 2.15
N ILE A 133 4.32 6.79 3.27
CA ILE A 133 4.65 7.79 4.29
C ILE A 133 6.15 8.00 4.26
N VAL A 134 6.54 9.27 4.05
CA VAL A 134 7.93 9.70 3.94
C VAL A 134 8.26 10.72 5.01
N LYS A 135 9.52 10.75 5.43
CA LYS A 135 10.03 11.72 6.42
C LYS A 135 10.61 12.97 5.77
N SER A 136 10.96 12.90 4.49
CA SER A 136 11.45 14.03 3.71
C SER A 136 10.96 13.96 2.26
N VAL A 137 10.96 15.10 1.58
CA VAL A 137 10.58 15.18 0.15
C VAL A 137 11.56 14.41 -0.75
N ASP A 138 12.81 14.19 -0.31
CA ASP A 138 13.85 13.48 -1.07
C ASP A 138 13.63 11.96 -1.13
N GLU A 139 12.73 11.43 -0.30
CA GLU A 139 12.27 10.04 -0.35
C GLU A 139 11.19 9.83 -1.42
N ALA A 140 10.47 10.89 -1.80
CA ALA A 140 9.51 10.86 -2.90
C ALA A 140 10.20 11.04 -4.25
N TRP A 141 9.53 10.66 -5.33
CA TRP A 141 9.99 11.00 -6.70
C TRP A 141 10.15 12.50 -6.88
N CYS A 142 9.25 13.28 -6.30
CA CYS A 142 9.13 14.72 -6.51
C CYS A 142 8.36 15.38 -5.36
N SER A 143 8.68 16.63 -5.06
CA SER A 143 8.13 17.35 -3.92
C SER A 143 6.67 17.78 -4.14
N GLU A 144 6.25 17.98 -5.40
CA GLU A 144 4.90 18.43 -5.75
C GLU A 144 3.83 17.38 -5.42
N THR A 145 4.22 16.10 -5.35
CA THR A 145 3.33 14.98 -4.97
C THR A 145 3.59 14.48 -3.55
N THR A 146 4.14 15.36 -2.71
CA THR A 146 4.32 15.13 -1.27
C THR A 146 3.36 16.02 -0.48
N TYR A 147 2.49 15.40 0.30
CA TYR A 147 1.38 16.06 0.97
C TYR A 147 1.49 15.97 2.48
N LYS A 148 0.99 16.99 3.18
CA LYS A 148 0.97 17.03 4.65
C LYS A 148 -0.29 16.36 5.19
N ASN A 149 -0.23 15.93 6.44
CA ASN A 149 -1.40 15.50 7.21
C ASN A 149 -2.50 16.59 7.22
N LEU A 150 -3.77 16.19 7.34
CA LEU A 150 -4.95 17.06 7.37
C LEU A 150 -5.23 17.84 6.07
N ARG A 151 -4.58 17.47 4.96
CA ARG A 151 -4.83 18.06 3.65
C ARG A 151 -5.30 16.99 2.67
N SER A 152 -6.42 17.27 2.00
CA SER A 152 -6.87 16.45 0.90
C SER A 152 -5.94 16.63 -0.31
N PHE A 153 -5.68 15.54 -1.03
CA PHE A 153 -4.94 15.54 -2.30
C PHE A 153 -5.47 14.43 -3.21
N ASN A 154 -5.15 14.48 -4.50
CA ASN A 154 -5.48 13.39 -5.41
C ASN A 154 -4.28 12.44 -5.55
N ALA A 155 -4.49 11.15 -5.27
CA ALA A 155 -3.44 10.14 -5.40
C ALA A 155 -2.98 9.92 -6.85
N MET A 156 -3.75 10.42 -7.83
CA MET A 156 -3.44 10.31 -9.25
C MET A 156 -2.70 11.54 -9.79
N ASP A 157 -2.41 12.54 -8.96
CA ASP A 157 -1.59 13.70 -9.34
C ASP A 157 -0.14 13.29 -9.41
N GLY A 158 0.47 13.39 -10.59
CA GLY A 158 1.89 13.14 -10.84
C GLY A 158 2.73 14.41 -10.93
N CYS A 159 4.01 14.22 -11.20
CA CYS A 159 4.94 15.30 -11.51
C CYS A 159 5.53 15.17 -12.91
N SER A 160 6.13 16.25 -13.40
CA SER A 160 6.61 16.40 -14.78
C SER A 160 7.64 15.34 -15.21
N GLN A 161 8.38 14.76 -14.27
CA GLN A 161 9.37 13.71 -14.54
C GLN A 161 8.73 12.32 -14.72
N MET A 162 7.45 12.16 -14.35
CA MET A 162 6.74 10.89 -14.42
C MET A 162 5.95 10.77 -15.72
N VAL A 163 6.19 9.70 -16.46
CA VAL A 163 5.51 9.40 -17.72
C VAL A 163 4.29 8.53 -17.47
N GLY A 164 3.20 8.78 -18.21
CA GLY A 164 1.99 7.94 -18.20
C GLY A 164 1.02 8.20 -17.05
N VAL A 165 1.28 9.20 -16.19
CA VAL A 165 0.37 9.53 -15.08
C VAL A 165 -0.99 10.01 -15.58
N GLU A 166 -1.02 10.89 -16.57
CA GLU A 166 -2.27 11.36 -17.17
C GLU A 166 -3.10 10.20 -17.75
N GLU A 167 -2.44 9.25 -18.43
CA GLU A 167 -3.10 8.09 -19.00
C GLU A 167 -3.63 7.15 -17.90
N SER A 168 -2.84 6.94 -16.84
CA SER A 168 -3.27 6.20 -15.65
C SER A 168 -4.46 6.85 -14.96
N ARG A 169 -4.47 8.19 -14.89
CA ARG A 169 -5.57 8.98 -14.32
C ARG A 169 -6.84 8.91 -15.18
N LYS A 170 -6.74 8.92 -16.51
CA LYS A 170 -7.90 8.70 -17.40
C LYS A 170 -8.56 7.34 -17.15
N VAL A 171 -7.76 6.33 -16.80
CA VAL A 171 -8.23 4.96 -16.53
C VAL A 171 -8.81 4.84 -15.13
N THR A 172 -8.10 5.38 -14.14
CA THR A 172 -8.47 5.22 -12.73
C THR A 172 -9.58 6.20 -12.34
N GLY A 173 -9.62 7.37 -12.97
CA GLY A 173 -10.31 8.56 -12.48
C GLY A 173 -9.60 9.14 -11.26
N ASP A 174 -10.29 10.01 -10.53
CA ASP A 174 -9.70 10.71 -9.38
C ASP A 174 -9.95 9.98 -8.07
N VAL A 175 -8.91 9.83 -7.26
CA VAL A 175 -9.01 9.24 -5.92
C VAL A 175 -8.49 10.25 -4.91
N LEU A 176 -9.42 10.84 -4.16
CA LEU A 176 -9.06 11.85 -3.15
C LEU A 176 -8.64 11.15 -1.85
N ILE A 177 -7.51 11.58 -1.32
CA ILE A 177 -6.92 11.08 -0.09
C ILE A 177 -6.91 12.21 0.92
N THR A 178 -7.51 11.98 2.09
CA THR A 178 -7.44 12.91 3.22
C THR A 178 -6.88 12.18 4.43
N PRO A 179 -5.61 12.39 4.77
CA PRO A 179 -5.03 11.89 5.99
C PRO A 179 -5.56 12.67 7.20
N GLU A 180 -6.02 11.95 8.22
CA GLU A 180 -6.59 12.46 9.46
C GLU A 180 -5.85 11.80 10.63
N LEU A 181 -4.52 11.92 10.61
CA LEU A 181 -3.68 11.41 11.68
C LEU A 181 -3.59 12.41 12.83
N LYS A 182 -3.26 11.93 14.03
CA LYS A 182 -3.07 12.75 15.23
C LYS A 182 -2.05 13.85 15.00
N SER A 183 -2.20 14.96 15.71
CA SER A 183 -1.47 16.22 15.51
C SER A 183 0.05 16.11 15.69
N ASP A 184 0.52 15.11 16.41
CA ASP A 184 1.94 14.84 16.64
C ASP A 184 2.63 14.08 15.49
N PHE A 185 1.87 13.57 14.51
CA PHE A 185 2.42 12.85 13.37
C PHE A 185 3.26 13.75 12.46
N GLN A 186 4.54 13.41 12.30
CA GLN A 186 5.52 14.21 11.53
C GLN A 186 5.74 13.74 10.08
N GLY A 187 5.05 12.68 9.64
CA GLY A 187 5.21 12.15 8.28
C GLY A 187 4.47 12.96 7.22
N MET A 188 4.92 12.84 5.98
CA MET A 188 4.24 13.30 4.78
C MET A 188 3.77 12.11 3.95
N PHE A 189 2.86 12.34 3.02
CA PHE A 189 2.22 11.30 2.22
C PHE A 189 2.56 11.49 0.75
N THR A 190 2.84 10.40 0.05
CA THR A 190 3.05 10.42 -1.39
C THR A 190 2.56 9.14 -2.07
N PRO A 191 1.92 9.22 -3.24
CA PRO A 191 1.65 8.04 -4.06
C PRO A 191 2.93 7.49 -4.75
N TYR A 192 4.03 8.26 -4.81
CA TYR A 192 5.20 7.92 -5.63
C TYR A 192 6.51 7.95 -4.85
N LEU A 193 6.82 6.83 -4.19
CA LEU A 193 8.11 6.61 -3.53
C LEU A 193 9.23 6.48 -4.58
N LYS A 194 10.39 7.08 -4.30
CA LYS A 194 11.57 6.94 -5.16
C LYS A 194 12.08 5.48 -5.15
N PRO A 195 12.43 4.87 -6.30
CA PRO A 195 12.92 3.50 -6.34
C PRO A 195 14.14 3.29 -5.45
N GLY A 196 14.17 2.17 -4.72
CA GLY A 196 15.28 1.80 -3.84
C GLY A 196 15.29 2.48 -2.47
N ARG A 197 14.22 3.20 -2.09
CA ARG A 197 14.01 3.74 -0.73
C ARG A 197 13.14 2.83 0.12
#